data_AF-A0A1G1ABX4-F1
#
_entry.id   AF-A0A1G1ABX4-F1
#
_cell.length_a   1.000
_cell.length_b   1.000
_cell.length_c   1.000
_cell.angle_alpha   90.00
_cell.angle_beta   90.00
_cell.angle_gamma   90.00
#
_symmetry.space_group_name_H-M   'P 1'
#
loop_
_entity.id
_entity.type
_entity.pdbx_description
1 polymer ?
#
loop_
_entity_poly.entity_id
_entity_poly.type
_entity_poly.pdbx_seq_one_letter_code
_entity_poly.pdbx_strand_id
1 'polypeptide(L)'
;MIKDYFYGQFPEHLQQLEYQRPNDVVRENIMRDSTVVFFGGRDWENVRADLQRIPDIDRPLFILCLLMVVLTDQCLYSYFHDHYSNWRSKTSYPKFGWSGFGPHNENP
;
A
#
# COMPACT_ATOMS: atom_id res chain seq x y z
N MET A 1 6.95 -15.72 14.87
CA MET A 1 7.85 -14.93 13.99
C MET A 1 7.06 -14.00 13.08
N ILE A 2 6.41 -14.47 12.00
CA ILE A 2 5.61 -13.57 11.13
C ILE A 2 4.35 -13.02 11.81
N LYS A 3 3.65 -13.85 12.60
CA LYS A 3 2.47 -13.44 13.36
C LYS A 3 2.82 -12.32 14.37
N ASP A 4 3.88 -12.52 15.14
CA ASP A 4 4.31 -11.58 16.17
C ASP A 4 4.74 -10.26 15.54
N TYR A 5 5.44 -10.31 14.40
CA TYR A 5 5.80 -9.13 13.63
C TYR A 5 4.55 -8.41 13.08
N PHE A 6 3.62 -9.15 12.45
CA PHE A 6 2.42 -8.59 11.83
C PHE A 6 1.52 -7.85 12.82
N TYR A 7 1.32 -8.40 14.02
CA TYR A 7 0.47 -7.77 15.04
C TYR A 7 1.23 -6.80 15.95
N GLY A 8 2.56 -6.88 16.01
CA GLY A 8 3.40 -6.01 16.84
C GLY A 8 3.96 -4.82 16.07
N GLN A 9 4.94 -5.06 15.20
CA GLN A 9 5.78 -4.02 14.59
C GLN A 9 5.26 -3.52 13.24
N PHE A 10 4.60 -4.38 12.46
CA PHE A 10 4.15 -4.05 11.11
C PHE A 10 3.26 -2.79 11.05
N PRO A 11 2.25 -2.60 11.94
CA PRO A 11 1.42 -1.39 11.89
C PRO A 11 2.21 -0.11 12.14
N GLU A 12 3.20 -0.15 13.05
CA GLU A 12 4.06 0.99 13.35
C GLU A 12 4.96 1.32 12.16
N HIS A 13 5.60 0.31 11.58
CA HIS A 13 6.41 0.45 10.37
C HIS A 13 5.59 0.98 9.18
N LEU A 14 4.34 0.52 9.05
CA LEU A 14 3.43 0.98 7.99
C LEU A 14 3.07 2.47 8.13
N GLN A 15 2.99 3.00 9.36
CA GLN A 15 2.73 4.42 9.63
C GLN A 15 3.95 5.32 9.39
N GLN A 16 5.16 4.76 9.41
CA GLN A 16 6.41 5.51 9.18
C GLN A 16 6.68 5.76 7.70
N LEU A 17 6.00 5.05 6.81
CA LEU A 17 6.12 5.25 5.38
C LEU A 17 5.49 6.59 4.98
N GLU A 18 6.26 7.42 4.30
CA GLU A 18 5.77 8.71 3.82
C GLU A 18 4.88 8.53 2.57
N TYR A 19 5.07 7.43 1.84
CA TYR A 19 4.42 7.01 0.59
C TYR A 19 4.42 8.08 -0.51
N GLN A 20 4.36 7.66 -1.78
CA GLN A 20 4.02 8.60 -2.84
C GLN A 20 2.50 8.75 -2.92
N ARG A 21 2.03 9.99 -2.75
CA ARG A 21 0.63 10.33 -2.97
C ARG A 21 0.39 10.55 -4.46
N PRO A 22 -0.78 10.16 -4.99
CA PRO A 22 -1.16 10.59 -6.31
C PRO A 22 -1.21 12.11 -6.40
N ASN A 23 -0.96 12.63 -7.61
CA ASN A 23 -1.20 14.04 -7.89
C ASN A 23 -2.67 14.40 -7.60
N ASP A 24 -2.92 15.68 -7.29
CA ASP A 24 -4.24 16.14 -6.83
C ASP A 24 -5.35 15.83 -7.87
N VAL A 25 -5.03 15.92 -9.16
CA VAL A 25 -5.97 15.59 -10.25
C VAL A 25 -6.40 14.13 -10.19
N VAL A 26 -5.47 13.20 -10.06
CA VAL A 26 -5.76 11.77 -9.95
C VAL A 26 -6.49 11.47 -8.65
N ARG A 27 -6.06 12.08 -7.54
CA ARG A 27 -6.66 11.89 -6.21
C ARG A 27 -8.12 12.32 -6.17
N GLU A 28 -8.43 13.51 -6.69
CA GLU A 28 -9.74 14.15 -6.54
C GLU A 28 -10.70 13.81 -7.70
N ASN A 29 -10.19 13.71 -8.93
CA ASN A 29 -11.04 13.59 -10.11
C ASN A 29 -11.09 12.18 -10.71
N ILE A 30 -10.12 11.31 -10.41
CA ILE A 30 -10.02 9.97 -11.03
C ILE A 30 -10.29 8.86 -10.02
N MET A 31 -9.52 8.80 -8.93
CA MET A 31 -9.65 7.72 -7.95
C MET A 31 -10.80 7.93 -6.97
N ARG A 32 -11.21 9.19 -6.73
CA ARG A 32 -12.23 9.57 -5.73
C ARG A 32 -11.97 8.99 -4.33
N ASP A 33 -10.72 8.64 -4.05
CA ASP A 33 -10.23 8.15 -2.77
C ASP A 33 -9.04 9.03 -2.38
N SER A 34 -9.29 10.00 -1.51
CA SER A 34 -8.28 10.95 -1.04
C SER A 34 -7.24 10.33 -0.10
N THR A 35 -7.45 9.10 0.33
CA THR A 35 -6.59 8.37 1.27
C THR A 35 -5.66 7.37 0.58
N VAL A 36 -5.75 7.25 -0.75
CA VAL A 36 -4.91 6.30 -1.49
C VAL A 36 -3.47 6.75 -1.50
N VAL A 37 -2.58 5.79 -1.21
CA VAL A 37 -1.14 5.97 -1.18
C VAL A 37 -0.48 4.83 -1.93
N PHE A 38 0.61 5.14 -2.61
CA PHE A 38 1.35 4.18 -3.42
C PHE A 38 2.69 3.85 -2.78
N PHE A 39 3.01 2.56 -2.83
CA PHE A 39 4.31 2.01 -2.49
C PHE A 39 4.99 1.49 -3.76
N GLY A 40 6.28 1.75 -3.88
CA GLY A 40 7.14 1.17 -4.91
C GLY A 40 7.37 2.06 -6.13
N GLY A 41 6.36 2.82 -6.58
CA GLY A 41 6.50 3.66 -7.76
C GLY A 41 6.53 2.87 -9.07
N ARG A 42 6.76 3.57 -10.18
CA ARG A 42 6.88 2.94 -11.50
C ARG A 42 8.10 2.05 -11.55
N ASP A 43 7.93 0.82 -12.03
CA ASP A 43 9.02 -0.16 -12.16
C ASP A 43 9.84 -0.32 -10.86
N TRP A 44 9.18 -0.14 -9.70
CA TRP A 44 9.76 -0.23 -8.35
C TRP A 44 10.85 0.82 -8.02
N GLU A 45 10.93 1.92 -8.77
CA GLU A 45 11.97 2.94 -8.62
C GLU A 45 12.07 3.57 -7.21
N ASN A 46 10.94 3.62 -6.48
CA ASN A 46 10.85 4.24 -5.17
C ASN A 46 10.99 3.27 -3.99
N VAL A 47 11.03 1.94 -4.23
CA VAL A 47 11.09 0.92 -3.16
C VAL A 47 12.22 1.19 -2.18
N ARG A 48 13.40 1.59 -2.67
CA ARG A 48 14.55 1.89 -1.82
C ARG A 48 14.25 3.04 -0.86
N ALA A 49 13.62 4.10 -1.34
CA ALA A 49 13.28 5.27 -0.54
C ALA A 49 12.16 4.93 0.45
N ASP A 50 11.13 4.21 0.00
CA ASP A 50 10.03 3.76 0.86
C ASP A 50 10.56 2.88 2.01
N LEU A 51 11.47 1.93 1.73
CA LEU A 51 12.04 1.04 2.74
C LEU A 51 13.11 1.69 3.64
N GLN A 52 13.53 2.93 3.38
CA GLN A 52 14.60 3.59 4.13
C GLN A 52 14.23 3.79 5.61
N ARG A 53 12.93 3.92 5.90
CA ARG A 53 12.42 4.08 7.28
C ARG A 53 12.28 2.77 8.04
N ILE A 54 12.34 1.64 7.33
CA ILE A 54 12.19 0.31 7.94
C ILE A 54 13.58 -0.22 8.30
N PRO A 55 13.80 -0.71 9.53
CA PRO A 55 15.06 -1.35 9.92
C PRO A 55 15.43 -2.48 8.96
N ASP A 56 16.71 -2.54 8.57
CA ASP A 56 17.22 -3.51 7.57
C ASP A 56 16.85 -4.96 7.90
N ILE A 57 16.88 -5.32 9.18
CA ILE A 57 16.54 -6.67 9.68
C ILE A 57 15.05 -7.01 9.51
N ASP A 58 14.18 -6.00 9.52
CA ASP A 58 12.73 -6.16 9.47
C ASP A 58 12.17 -6.05 8.06
N ARG A 59 12.93 -5.51 7.10
CA ARG A 59 12.49 -5.32 5.70
C ARG A 59 11.91 -6.58 5.04
N PRO A 60 12.49 -7.79 5.18
CA PRO A 60 11.89 -8.98 4.56
C PRO A 60 10.51 -9.32 5.12
N LEU A 61 10.34 -9.21 6.45
CA LEU A 61 9.05 -9.44 7.10
C LEU A 61 8.06 -8.32 6.77
N PHE A 62 8.54 -7.08 6.69
CA PHE A 62 7.75 -5.93 6.26
C PHE A 62 7.17 -6.14 4.87
N ILE A 63 8.01 -6.46 3.87
CA ILE A 63 7.57 -6.66 2.48
C ILE A 63 6.57 -7.81 2.39
N LEU A 64 6.81 -8.91 3.10
CA LEU A 64 5.90 -10.06 3.10
C LEU A 64 4.52 -9.69 3.71
N CYS A 65 4.51 -8.94 4.81
CA CYS A 65 3.27 -8.46 5.43
C CYS A 65 2.55 -7.45 4.52
N LEU A 66 3.30 -6.55 3.89
CA LEU A 66 2.78 -5.57 2.95
C LEU A 66 2.14 -6.27 1.74
N LEU A 67 2.82 -7.26 1.17
CA LEU A 67 2.29 -8.09 0.08
C LEU A 67 0.96 -8.76 0.49
N MET A 68 0.89 -9.36 1.69
CA MET A 68 -0.34 -10.01 2.16
C MET A 68 -1.52 -9.02 2.28
N VAL A 69 -1.31 -7.82 2.82
CA VAL A 69 -2.40 -6.84 2.94
C VAL A 69 -2.81 -6.24 1.60
N VAL A 70 -1.85 -6.00 0.69
CA VAL A 70 -2.13 -5.50 -0.66
C VAL A 70 -2.90 -6.54 -1.48
N LEU A 71 -2.48 -7.80 -1.45
CA LEU A 71 -3.21 -8.90 -2.12
C LEU A 71 -4.62 -9.08 -1.56
N THR A 72 -4.79 -8.94 -0.24
CA THR A 72 -6.10 -8.97 0.40
C THR A 72 -6.98 -7.81 -0.09
N ASP A 73 -6.44 -6.59 -0.14
CA ASP A 73 -7.15 -5.41 -0.66
C ASP A 73 -7.56 -5.60 -2.12
N GLN A 74 -6.65 -6.08 -2.98
CA GLN A 74 -6.92 -6.33 -4.39
C GLN A 74 -7.96 -7.45 -4.61
N CYS A 75 -7.88 -8.53 -3.82
CA CYS A 75 -8.85 -9.61 -3.87
C CYS A 75 -10.26 -9.12 -3.49
N LEU A 76 -10.37 -8.34 -2.41
CA LEU A 76 -11.65 -7.76 -2.00
C LEU A 76 -12.20 -6.80 -3.04
N TYR A 77 -11.36 -5.94 -3.62
CA TYR A 77 -11.78 -5.04 -4.69
C TYR A 77 -12.33 -5.78 -5.91
N SER A 78 -11.65 -6.87 -6.31
CA SER A 78 -11.91 -7.57 -7.57
C SER A 78 -13.07 -8.55 -7.48
N TYR A 79 -13.21 -9.25 -6.35
CA TYR A 79 -14.14 -10.37 -6.20
C TYR A 79 -15.20 -10.18 -5.12
N PHE A 80 -15.01 -9.24 -4.19
CA PHE A 80 -15.92 -8.99 -3.07
C PHE A 80 -16.29 -7.51 -2.97
N HIS A 81 -16.61 -6.91 -4.12
CA HIS A 81 -16.79 -5.47 -4.29
C HIS A 81 -17.79 -4.85 -3.30
N ASP A 82 -18.88 -5.56 -2.99
CA ASP A 82 -19.92 -5.12 -2.04
C ASP A 82 -19.38 -4.86 -0.63
N HIS A 83 -18.29 -5.54 -0.25
CA HIS A 83 -17.62 -5.37 1.04
C HIS A 83 -16.42 -4.42 0.98
N TYR A 84 -15.95 -4.08 -0.22
CA TYR A 84 -14.72 -3.32 -0.39
C TYR A 84 -14.79 -1.93 0.23
N SER A 85 -15.92 -1.23 0.07
CA SER A 85 -16.10 0.12 0.65
C SER A 85 -15.96 0.13 2.18
N ASN A 86 -16.51 -0.89 2.86
CA ASN A 86 -16.40 -1.05 4.30
C ASN A 86 -14.99 -1.45 4.75
N TRP A 87 -14.34 -2.33 3.98
CA TRP A 87 -12.94 -2.72 4.23
C TRP A 87 -12.01 -1.51 4.11
N ARG A 88 -12.11 -0.78 3.00
CA ARG A 88 -11.24 0.35 2.66
C ARG A 88 -11.33 1.46 3.69
N SER A 89 -12.52 1.77 4.21
CA SER A 89 -12.72 2.80 5.24
C SER A 89 -12.09 2.46 6.58
N LYS A 90 -11.79 1.18 6.84
CA LYS A 90 -11.16 0.72 8.09
C LYS A 90 -9.66 0.53 7.99
N THR A 91 -9.15 0.13 6.83
CA THR A 91 -7.75 -0.30 6.70
C THR A 91 -6.88 0.74 6.02
N SER A 92 -7.40 1.43 5.00
CA SER A 92 -6.65 2.39 4.20
C SER A 92 -5.27 1.92 3.73
N TYR A 93 -5.08 0.60 3.50
CA TYR A 93 -3.79 0.04 3.10
C TYR A 93 -3.24 0.64 1.79
N PRO A 94 -1.90 0.74 1.66
CA PRO A 94 -1.28 1.22 0.42
C PRO A 94 -1.56 0.27 -0.75
N LYS A 95 -1.32 0.75 -1.96
CA LYS A 95 -1.32 -0.06 -3.18
C LYS A 95 0.09 -0.13 -3.76
N PHE A 96 0.45 -1.26 -4.36
CA PHE A 96 1.63 -1.33 -5.22
C PHE A 96 1.31 -0.64 -6.53
N GLY A 97 2.00 0.46 -6.82
CA GLY A 97 1.62 1.28 -7.95
C GLY A 97 2.24 2.66 -7.97
N TRP A 98 1.67 3.47 -8.84
CA TRP A 98 1.98 4.88 -9.03
C TRP A 98 0.82 5.59 -9.74
N SER A 99 0.92 6.90 -9.88
CA SER A 99 -0.06 7.70 -10.62
C SER A 99 0.59 8.56 -11.71
N GLY A 100 0.05 8.48 -12.92
CA GLY A 100 0.36 9.39 -14.03
C GLY A 100 -0.89 10.19 -14.44
N PHE A 101 -1.41 9.91 -15.64
CA PHE A 101 -2.75 10.38 -16.08
C PHE A 101 -3.90 9.54 -15.47
N GLY A 102 -3.58 8.60 -14.59
CA GLY A 102 -4.50 7.73 -13.87
C GLY A 102 -3.72 6.83 -12.91
N PRO A 103 -4.41 5.96 -12.14
CA PRO A 103 -3.74 4.97 -11.31
C PRO A 103 -3.18 3.81 -12.14
N HIS A 104 -1.96 3.39 -11.80
CA HIS A 104 -1.31 2.22 -12.35
C HIS A 104 -0.94 1.27 -11.20
N ASN A 105 -1.35 0.01 -11.30
CA ASN A 105 -0.95 -1.02 -10.35
C ASN A 105 0.32 -1.70 -10.84
N GLU A 106 1.27 -1.92 -9.93
CA GLU A 106 2.43 -2.75 -10.22
C GLU A 106 2.14 -4.22 -9.90
N ASN A 107 2.74 -5.11 -10.69
CA ASN A 107 2.70 -6.54 -10.40
C ASN A 107 3.67 -6.84 -9.24
N PRO A 108 3.23 -7.48 -8.15
CA PRO A 108 4.08 -7.82 -7.01
C PRO A 108 5.30 -8.68 -7.36
#